data_AF-A0A954NB51-F1
#
_entry.id   AF-A0A954NB51-F1
#
_cell.length_a   1.000
_cell.length_b   1.000
_cell.length_c   1.000
_cell.angle_alpha   90.00
_cell.angle_beta   90.00
_cell.angle_gamma   90.00
#
_symmetry.space_group_name_H-M   'P 1'
#
loop_
_entity.id
_entity.type
_entity.pdbx_description
1 polymer ?
#
loop_
_entity_poly.entity_id
_entity_poly.type
_entity_poly.pdbx_seq_one_letter_code
_entity_poly.pdbx_strand_id
1 'polypeptide(L)'
;MIEHDPFIDTVTLMREWVRDFDAYPFCIPAVRNLTTLKLHPRVSFFVGENGTGKSTLLEAIAIVEGFNPEGGSRAFRFATRESHSELCQKLRLSRGPKGLKGTDGFFFRAESFFNVATEIDANLSAYLKTY
;
A
#
# COMPACT_ATOMS: atom_id res chain seq x y z
N MET A 1 -23.39 -20.37 -6.88
CA MET A 1 -22.49 -19.60 -5.98
C MET A 1 -21.56 -18.83 -6.90
N ILE A 2 -21.61 -17.49 -6.92
CA ILE A 2 -20.74 -16.71 -7.80
C ILE A 2 -19.34 -16.74 -7.18
N GLU A 3 -18.41 -17.47 -7.80
CA GLU A 3 -17.00 -17.39 -7.45
C GLU A 3 -16.52 -15.97 -7.75
N HIS A 4 -16.03 -15.28 -6.73
CA HIS A 4 -15.40 -13.98 -6.90
C HIS A 4 -13.90 -14.19 -6.99
N ASP A 5 -13.35 -13.92 -8.17
CA ASP A 5 -11.91 -13.97 -8.39
C ASP A 5 -11.21 -12.82 -7.66
N PRO A 6 -10.33 -13.10 -6.69
CA PRO A 6 -9.58 -12.06 -5.98
C PRO A 6 -8.63 -11.33 -6.92
N PHE A 7 -8.43 -10.04 -6.66
CA PHE A 7 -7.35 -9.28 -7.29
C PHE A 7 -6.00 -9.70 -6.71
N ILE A 8 -5.88 -9.59 -5.37
CA ILE A 8 -4.80 -10.18 -4.57
C ILE A 8 -5.44 -11.27 -3.72
N ASP A 9 -4.88 -12.48 -3.78
CA ASP A 9 -5.35 -13.65 -3.03
C ASP A 9 -4.62 -13.78 -1.69
N THR A 10 -3.29 -13.67 -1.69
CA THR A 10 -2.49 -13.73 -0.47
C THR A 10 -1.39 -12.67 -0.43
N VAL A 11 -1.03 -12.27 0.79
CA VAL A 11 0.13 -11.47 1.14
C VAL A 11 1.01 -12.34 2.03
N THR A 12 2.22 -12.67 1.58
CA THR A 12 3.15 -13.51 2.32
C THR A 12 4.43 -12.74 2.65
N LEU A 13 4.84 -12.76 3.92
CA LEU A 13 6.18 -12.33 4.31
C LEU A 13 7.16 -13.48 4.06
N MET A 14 8.16 -13.22 3.22
CA MET A 14 9.28 -14.13 2.96
C MET A 14 10.24 -14.06 4.15
N ARG A 15 9.85 -14.71 5.25
CA ARG A 15 10.53 -14.61 6.57
C ARG A 15 11.98 -15.05 6.50
N GLU A 16 12.32 -15.98 5.61
CA GLU A 16 13.68 -16.44 5.33
C GLU A 16 14.59 -15.35 4.76
N TRP A 17 14.03 -14.25 4.25
CA TRP A 17 14.78 -13.11 3.76
C TRP A 17 14.92 -12.00 4.81
N VAL A 18 14.26 -12.12 5.96
CA VAL A 18 14.34 -11.15 7.06
C VAL A 18 15.57 -11.46 7.92
N ARG A 19 16.49 -10.50 8.03
CA ARG A 19 17.74 -10.68 8.79
C ARG A 19 17.54 -10.49 10.29
N ASP A 20 16.70 -9.55 10.67
CA ASP A 20 16.46 -9.17 12.05
C ASP A 20 14.98 -8.79 12.23
N PHE A 21 14.29 -9.49 13.13
CA PHE A 21 12.89 -9.19 13.47
C PHE A 21 12.76 -8.11 14.54
N ASP A 22 13.84 -7.73 15.23
CA ASP A 22 13.86 -6.65 16.22
C ASP A 22 14.14 -5.29 15.58
N ALA A 23 14.59 -5.27 14.31
CA ALA A 23 14.73 -4.07 13.50
C ALA A 23 13.40 -3.60 12.88
N TYR A 24 13.24 -2.29 12.72
CA TYR A 24 12.15 -1.72 11.93
C TYR A 24 12.33 -2.06 10.44
N PRO A 25 11.27 -2.40 9.69
CA PRO A 25 9.86 -2.46 10.07
C PRO A 25 9.41 -3.84 10.61
N PHE A 26 10.29 -4.82 10.74
CA PHE A 26 9.94 -6.20 11.12
C PHE A 26 9.57 -6.36 12.59
N CYS A 27 9.95 -5.41 13.45
CA CYS A 27 9.56 -5.38 14.86
C CYS A 27 8.12 -4.93 15.10
N ILE A 28 7.48 -4.32 14.09
CA ILE A 28 6.09 -3.87 14.18
C ILE A 28 5.16 -5.08 14.39
N PRO A 29 4.20 -5.06 15.33
CA PRO A 29 3.39 -6.23 15.67
C PRO A 29 2.67 -6.89 14.50
N ALA A 30 2.04 -6.12 13.61
CA ALA A 30 1.36 -6.66 12.43
C ALA A 30 2.32 -7.32 11.43
N VAL A 31 3.58 -6.86 11.36
CA VAL A 31 4.60 -7.39 10.44
C VAL A 31 5.30 -8.59 11.05
N ARG A 32 5.71 -8.50 12.32
CA ARG A 32 6.40 -9.59 13.04
C ARG A 32 5.61 -10.89 13.00
N ASN A 33 4.29 -10.79 13.16
CA ASN A 33 3.38 -11.93 13.20
C ASN A 33 2.86 -12.35 11.80
N LEU A 34 3.24 -11.63 10.75
CA LEU A 34 2.81 -11.95 9.38
C LEU A 34 3.54 -13.19 8.86
N THR A 35 2.77 -14.21 8.50
CA THR A 35 3.24 -15.36 7.71
C THR A 35 2.63 -15.24 6.32
N THR A 36 1.50 -15.92 6.09
CA THR A 36 0.66 -15.76 4.91
C THR A 36 -0.70 -15.26 5.35
N LEU A 37 -1.07 -14.07 4.89
CA LEU A 37 -2.39 -13.50 5.07
C LEU A 37 -3.21 -13.75 3.80
N LYS A 38 -4.29 -14.53 3.93
CA LYS A 38 -5.29 -14.67 2.87
C LYS A 38 -6.25 -13.49 2.90
N LEU A 39 -6.39 -12.82 1.77
CA LEU A 39 -7.33 -11.72 1.61
C LEU A 39 -8.69 -12.25 1.17
N HIS A 40 -9.75 -11.57 1.61
CA HIS A 40 -11.09 -11.86 1.13
C HIS A 40 -11.23 -11.39 -0.33
N PRO A 41 -11.86 -12.17 -1.22
CA PRO A 41 -11.94 -11.87 -2.67
C PRO A 41 -12.72 -10.61 -3.04
N ARG A 42 -13.33 -9.92 -2.06
CA ARG A 42 -14.09 -8.68 -2.26
C ARG A 42 -13.46 -7.52 -1.49
N VAL A 43 -13.57 -7.52 -0.15
CA VAL A 43 -13.08 -6.46 0.72
C VAL A 43 -12.43 -7.09 1.96
N SER A 44 -11.25 -6.61 2.33
CA SER A 44 -10.55 -7.00 3.55
C SER A 44 -10.35 -5.77 4.43
N PHE A 45 -10.63 -5.89 5.73
CA PHE A 45 -10.44 -4.82 6.70
C PHE A 45 -9.29 -5.16 7.63
N PHE A 46 -8.35 -4.21 7.79
CA PHE A 46 -7.31 -4.30 8.80
C PHE A 46 -7.76 -3.52 10.03
N VAL A 47 -7.96 -4.21 11.16
CA VAL A 47 -8.45 -3.64 12.41
C VAL A 47 -7.46 -3.91 13.54
N GLY A 48 -7.30 -2.96 14.45
CA GLY A 48 -6.36 -3.04 15.57
C GLY A 48 -5.99 -1.65 16.09
N GLU A 49 -5.29 -1.59 17.21
CA GLU A 49 -4.90 -0.34 17.89
C GLU A 49 -3.96 0.54 17.04
N ASN A 50 -3.88 1.83 17.36
CA ASN A 50 -2.93 2.73 16.71
C ASN A 50 -1.48 2.29 16.99
N GLY A 51 -0.60 2.41 15.99
CA GLY A 51 0.79 1.97 16.09
C GLY A 51 1.04 0.47 15.86
N THR A 52 0.00 -0.35 15.70
CA THR A 52 0.15 -1.80 15.46
C THR A 52 0.71 -2.18 14.08
N GLY A 53 0.81 -1.22 13.14
CA GLY A 53 1.38 -1.46 11.81
C GLY A 53 0.41 -1.62 10.65
N LYS A 54 -0.89 -1.36 10.85
CA LYS A 54 -1.92 -1.52 9.82
C LYS A 54 -1.60 -0.70 8.55
N SER A 55 -1.30 0.59 8.72
CA SER A 55 -0.95 1.48 7.61
C SER A 55 0.34 1.06 6.93
N THR A 56 1.35 0.65 7.71
CA THR A 56 2.64 0.15 7.19
C THR A 56 2.49 -1.10 6.33
N LEU A 57 1.64 -2.05 6.75
CA LEU A 57 1.35 -3.23 5.95
C LEU A 57 0.60 -2.88 4.66
N LEU A 58 -0.42 -2.00 4.76
CA LEU A 58 -1.21 -1.58 3.61
C LEU A 58 -0.35 -0.83 2.57
N GLU A 59 0.52 0.06 3.03
CA GLU A 59 1.49 0.78 2.20
C GLU A 59 2.46 -0.19 1.51
N ALA A 60 3.01 -1.15 2.24
CA ALA A 60 3.92 -2.14 1.66
C ALA A 60 3.21 -2.99 0.58
N ILE A 61 1.95 -3.39 0.79
CA ILE A 61 1.13 -4.07 -0.23
C ILE A 61 0.94 -3.17 -1.47
N ALA A 62 0.62 -1.89 -1.26
CA ALA A 62 0.42 -0.93 -2.34
C ALA A 62 1.69 -0.74 -3.19
N ILE A 63 2.85 -0.62 -2.55
CA ILE A 63 4.16 -0.50 -3.22
C ILE A 63 4.47 -1.76 -4.02
N VAL A 64 4.25 -2.96 -3.49
CA VAL A 64 4.46 -4.22 -4.23
C VAL A 64 3.51 -4.33 -5.44
N GLU A 65 2.30 -3.77 -5.34
CA GLU A 65 1.36 -3.64 -6.46
C GLU A 65 1.72 -2.54 -7.48
N GLY A 66 2.81 -1.79 -7.24
CA GLY A 66 3.31 -0.76 -8.13
C GLY A 66 2.61 0.60 -7.99
N PHE A 67 1.89 0.83 -6.89
CA PHE A 67 1.37 2.15 -6.56
C PHE A 67 2.45 3.04 -5.95
N ASN A 68 2.23 4.36 -6.04
CA ASN A 68 3.08 5.33 -5.38
C ASN A 68 2.83 5.31 -3.86
N PRO A 69 3.87 5.34 -2.99
CA PRO A 69 3.71 5.46 -1.53
C PRO A 69 2.86 6.65 -1.07
N GLU A 70 2.87 7.74 -1.86
CA GLU A 70 2.07 8.95 -1.60
C GLU A 70 0.60 8.82 -2.03
N GLY A 71 0.21 7.66 -2.57
CA GLY A 71 -1.13 7.42 -3.11
C GLY A 71 -1.26 7.78 -4.59
N GLY A 72 -2.40 7.41 -5.17
CA GLY A 72 -2.70 7.64 -6.58
C GLY A 72 -2.77 6.35 -7.42
N SER A 73 -2.83 6.53 -8.74
CA SER A 73 -2.80 5.43 -9.72
C SER A 73 -1.36 5.01 -10.03
N ARG A 74 -1.20 3.86 -10.71
CA ARG A 74 0.11 3.35 -11.15
C ARG A 74 0.82 4.24 -12.19
N ALA A 75 0.11 5.19 -12.80
CA ALA A 75 0.64 6.07 -13.84
C ALA A 75 1.66 7.10 -13.30
N PHE A 76 1.65 7.36 -11.98
CA PHE A 76 2.52 8.34 -11.34
C PHE A 76 3.74 7.67 -10.71
N ARG A 77 4.70 7.26 -11.54
CA ARG A 77 6.05 6.89 -11.07
C ARG A 77 6.87 8.16 -10.88
N PHE A 78 6.73 8.81 -9.73
CA PHE A 78 7.73 9.78 -9.31
C PHE A 78 9.00 9.02 -8.92
N ALA A 79 10.11 9.33 -9.59
CA ALA A 79 11.44 8.85 -9.25
C ALA A 79 11.97 9.60 -8.01
N THR A 80 11.21 9.60 -6.91
CA THR A 80 11.67 10.10 -5.62
C THR A 80 12.41 8.97 -4.91
N ARG A 81 13.74 9.04 -5.02
CA ARG A 81 14.80 8.24 -4.37
C ARG A 81 14.35 7.47 -3.10
N GLU A 82 14.62 6.16 -3.12
CA GLU A 82 15.04 5.30 -2.00
C GLU A 82 14.43 5.55 -0.61
N SER A 83 13.11 5.58 -0.51
CA SER A 83 12.42 5.44 0.79
C SER A 83 11.47 4.25 0.81
N HIS A 84 11.68 3.26 -0.07
CA HIS A 84 10.88 2.05 -0.06
C HIS A 84 11.22 1.23 1.18
N SER A 85 10.25 1.13 2.09
CA SER A 85 10.33 0.30 3.30
C SER A 85 10.89 -1.08 2.96
N GLU A 86 11.92 -1.53 3.70
CA GLU A 86 12.54 -2.85 3.53
C GLU A 86 11.49 -3.98 3.49
N LEU A 87 10.34 -3.76 4.13
CA LEU A 87 9.19 -4.67 4.12
C LEU A 87 8.71 -5.02 2.70
N CYS A 88 8.60 -4.06 1.78
CA CYS A 88 8.03 -4.34 0.47
C CYS A 88 8.89 -5.32 -0.34
N GLN A 89 10.20 -5.29 -0.14
CA GLN A 89 11.15 -6.21 -0.80
C GLN A 89 11.04 -7.64 -0.25
N LYS A 90 10.45 -7.81 0.93
CA LYS A 90 10.25 -9.11 1.59
C LYS A 90 8.82 -9.60 1.52
N LEU A 91 7.91 -8.83 0.90
CA LEU A 91 6.53 -9.23 0.69
C LEU A 91 6.34 -9.85 -0.69
N ARG A 92 5.59 -10.95 -0.74
CA ARG A 92 5.15 -11.60 -1.96
C ARG A 92 3.63 -11.60 -2.02
N LEU A 93 3.09 -11.16 -3.16
CA LEU A 93 1.66 -11.17 -3.43
C LEU A 93 1.31 -12.32 -4.39
N SER A 94 0.28 -13.11 -4.06
CA SER A 94 -0.38 -13.98 -5.03
C SER A 94 -1.62 -13.29 -5.59
N ARG A 95 -1.98 -13.58 -6.85
CA ARG A 95 -3.10 -12.97 -7.55
C ARG A 95 -4.06 -14.04 -8.04
N GLY A 96 -5.35 -13.73 -8.00
CA GLY A 96 -6.36 -14.54 -8.66
C GLY A 96 -6.44 -14.25 -10.16
N PRO A 97 -7.31 -14.96 -10.90
CA PRO A 97 -7.47 -14.79 -12.35
C PRO A 97 -7.76 -13.35 -12.79
N LYS A 98 -8.52 -12.61 -11.97
CA LYS A 98 -8.82 -11.18 -12.22
C LYS A 98 -7.57 -10.30 -12.09
N GLY A 99 -6.71 -10.56 -11.10
CA GLY A 99 -5.48 -9.80 -10.90
C GLY A 99 -4.47 -9.99 -12.03
N LEU A 100 -4.44 -11.18 -12.65
CA LEU A 100 -3.56 -11.48 -13.78
C LEU A 100 -3.94 -10.76 -15.08
N LYS A 101 -5.21 -10.36 -15.24
CA LYS A 101 -5.69 -9.67 -16.45
C LYS A 101 -5.22 -8.21 -16.57
N GLY A 102 -4.58 -7.67 -15.53
CA GLY A 102 -4.17 -6.27 -15.48
C GLY A 102 -5.39 -5.36 -15.38
N THR A 103 -5.75 -4.95 -14.17
CA THR A 103 -6.85 -3.98 -13.97
C THR A 103 -6.31 -2.70 -13.39
N ASP A 104 -6.99 -1.60 -13.71
CA ASP A 104 -6.79 -0.32 -13.03
C ASP A 104 -7.05 -0.48 -11.53
N GLY A 105 -6.31 0.29 -10.75
CA GLY A 105 -6.42 0.33 -9.30
C GLY A 105 -5.93 1.67 -8.76
N PHE A 106 -6.17 1.89 -7.49
CA PHE A 106 -5.85 3.16 -6.83
C PHE A 106 -5.45 2.90 -5.38
N PHE A 107 -4.37 3.54 -4.92
CA PHE A 107 -4.01 3.55 -3.51
C PHE A 107 -4.48 4.86 -2.87
N PHE A 108 -5.46 4.76 -1.97
CA PHE A 108 -6.02 5.90 -1.27
C PHE A 108 -5.35 6.08 0.09
N ARG A 109 -4.86 7.29 0.36
CA ARG A 109 -4.29 7.69 1.63
C ARG A 109 -5.01 8.94 2.12
N ALA A 110 -5.52 8.89 3.35
CA ALA A 110 -6.29 9.99 3.93
C ALA A 110 -5.45 11.27 4.09
N GLU A 111 -4.15 11.13 4.34
CA GLU A 111 -3.21 12.25 4.47
C GLU A 111 -2.94 12.92 3.11
N SER A 112 -2.97 12.18 1.99
CA SER A 112 -2.83 12.75 0.65
C SER A 112 -4.05 13.58 0.22
N PHE A 113 -5.20 13.40 0.90
CA PHE A 113 -6.35 14.27 0.71
C PHE A 113 -6.05 15.71 1.14
N PHE A 114 -5.24 15.89 2.19
CA PHE A 114 -4.73 17.21 2.55
C PHE A 114 -3.81 17.76 1.46
N ASN A 115 -2.88 16.95 0.93
CA ASN A 115 -1.97 17.42 -0.12
C ASN A 115 -2.71 17.87 -1.38
N VAL A 116 -3.71 17.11 -1.85
CA VAL A 116 -4.55 17.51 -3.00
C VAL A 116 -5.37 18.76 -2.68
N ALA A 117 -5.97 18.85 -1.49
CA ALA A 117 -6.71 20.04 -1.08
C ALA A 117 -5.80 21.28 -0.99
N THR A 118 -4.58 21.13 -0.45
CA THR A 118 -3.57 22.18 -0.39
C THR A 118 -3.06 22.57 -1.77
N GLU A 119 -2.89 21.63 -2.69
CA GLU A 119 -2.47 21.92 -4.07
C GLU A 119 -3.58 22.65 -4.86
N ILE A 120 -4.85 22.28 -4.65
CA ILE A 120 -6.00 23.02 -5.20
C ILE A 120 -6.07 24.43 -4.61
N ASP A 121 -5.92 24.58 -3.29
CA ASP A 121 -5.98 25.87 -2.60
C ASP A 121 -4.82 26.80 -2.98
N ALA A 122 -3.60 26.26 -3.11
CA ALA A 122 -2.42 27.00 -3.56
C ALA A 122 -2.55 27.47 -5.02
N ASN A 123 -3.06 26.62 -5.91
CA ASN A 123 -3.29 27.00 -7.31
C ASN A 123 -4.43 28.03 -7.45
N LEU A 124 -5.49 27.92 -6.65
CA LEU A 124 -6.57 28.91 -6.62
C LEU A 124 -6.06 30.26 -6.10
N SER A 125 -5.23 30.25 -5.07
CA SER A 125 -4.58 31.44 -4.51
C SER A 125 -3.62 32.12 -5.50
N ALA A 126 -2.90 31.34 -6.31
CA ALA A 126 -2.05 31.88 -7.38
C ALA A 126 -2.88 32.52 -8.51
N TYR A 127 -4.00 31.89 -8.88
CA TYR A 127 -4.93 32.43 -9.90
C TYR A 127 -5.56 33.76 -9.46
N LEU A 128 -5.92 33.89 -8.17
CA LEU A 128 -6.51 35.13 -7.62
C LEU A 128 -5.51 36.27 -7.41
N LYS A 129 -4.20 36.00 -7.37
CA LYS A 129 -3.14 37.04 -7.28
C LYS A 129 -2.69 37.60 -8.63
N THR A 130 -3.19 37.05 -9.74
CA THR A 130 -2.86 37.47 -11.10
C THR A 130 -3.90 38.46 -11.67
N TYR A 131 -4.89 38.85 -10.86
CA TYR A 131 -5.88 39.91 -11.09
C TYR A 131 -5.82 40.93 -9.97
#